data_AF-A0A497LVD1-F1
#
_entry.id   AF-A0A497LVD1-F1
#
_cell.length_a   1.000
_cell.length_b   1.000
_cell.length_c   1.000
_cell.angle_alpha   90.00
_cell.angle_beta   90.00
_cell.angle_gamma   90.00
#
_symmetry.space_group_name_H-M   'P 1'
#
loop_
_entity.id
_entity.type
_entity.pdbx_description
1 polymer ?
#
loop_
_entity_poly.entity_id
_entity_poly.type
_entity_poly.pdbx_seq_one_letter_code
_entity_poly.pdbx_strand_id
1 'polypeptide(L)'
;MDYFMAFRETVYVLLGLPILFYGARILLKLGNVNVSSSRLFLRGDRFLKFLGDLFFFSLLCLVFAVLLYLWWLMNLEVFRISGGLISILALTFLLSAVRNLSLIVEA
;
A
#
# COMPACT_ATOMS: atom_id res chain seq x y z
N MET A 1 10.63 12.47 22.46
CA MET A 1 10.12 11.87 21.21
C MET A 1 9.01 10.92 21.59
N ASP A 2 7.80 11.11 21.06
CA ASP A 2 6.68 10.19 21.28
C ASP A 2 7.10 8.80 20.78
N TYR A 3 7.16 7.80 21.67
CA TYR A 3 7.55 6.43 21.33
C TYR A 3 6.71 5.86 20.16
N PHE A 4 5.43 6.27 20.07
CA PHE A 4 4.54 5.90 18.98
C PHE A 4 4.96 6.50 17.63
N MET A 5 5.46 7.73 17.61
CA MET A 5 5.90 8.38 16.38
C MET A 5 7.16 7.71 15.83
N ALA A 6 8.13 7.42 16.69
CA ALA A 6 9.34 6.68 16.32
C ALA A 6 9.03 5.26 15.83
N PHE A 7 8.10 4.55 16.49
CA PHE A 7 7.61 3.25 16.04
C PHE A 7 7.00 3.32 14.64
N ARG A 8 6.08 4.26 14.42
CA ARG A 8 5.40 4.44 13.13
C ARG A 8 6.37 4.75 12.00
N GLU A 9 7.32 5.66 12.21
CA GLU A 9 8.36 5.99 11.23
C GLU A 9 9.22 4.78 10.88
N THR A 10 9.62 4.01 11.89
CA THR A 10 10.39 2.77 11.68
C THR A 10 9.63 1.79 10.80
N VAL A 11 8.33 1.59 11.07
CA VAL A 11 7.47 0.71 10.26
C VAL A 11 7.33 1.23 8.83
N TYR A 12 7.19 2.55 8.63
CA TYR A 12 7.11 3.14 7.30
C TYR A 12 8.39 2.95 6.51
N VAL A 13 9.56 3.06 7.14
CA VAL A 13 10.84 2.79 6.45
C VAL A 13 10.92 1.31 6.07
N LEU A 14 10.56 0.41 6.99
CA LEU A 14 10.67 -1.03 6.81
C LEU A 14 9.72 -1.56 5.72
N LEU A 15 8.49 -1.01 5.63
CA LEU A 15 7.52 -1.37 4.60
C LEU A 15 7.70 -0.56 3.31
N GLY A 16 8.07 0.72 3.40
CA GLY A 16 8.17 1.63 2.27
C GLY A 16 9.35 1.31 1.34
N LEU A 17 10.50 0.90 1.88
CA LEU A 17 11.67 0.49 1.08
C LEU A 17 11.33 -0.65 0.10
N PRO A 18 10.75 -1.78 0.55
CA PRO A 18 10.29 -2.83 -0.36
C PRO A 18 9.29 -2.33 -1.40
N ILE A 19 8.32 -1.51 -1.02
CA ILE A 19 7.29 -0.97 -1.93
C ILE A 19 7.94 -0.17 -3.06
N LEU A 20 8.89 0.71 -2.73
CA LEU A 20 9.62 1.51 -3.72
C LEU A 20 10.46 0.62 -4.64
N PHE A 21 11.17 -0.36 -4.09
CA PHE A 21 12.02 -1.26 -4.87
C PHE A 21 11.20 -2.12 -5.86
N TYR A 22 10.16 -2.79 -5.38
CA TYR A 22 9.29 -3.59 -6.23
C TYR A 22 8.50 -2.72 -7.21
N GLY A 23 7.99 -1.56 -6.76
CA GLY A 23 7.25 -0.62 -7.60
C GLY A 23 8.07 -0.10 -8.78
N ALA A 24 9.30 0.36 -8.53
CA ALA A 24 10.20 0.82 -9.59
C ALA A 24 10.53 -0.29 -10.59
N ARG A 25 10.79 -1.51 -10.09
CA ARG A 25 11.08 -2.67 -10.94
C ARG A 25 9.89 -3.06 -11.83
N ILE A 26 8.67 -2.98 -11.30
CA ILE A 26 7.44 -3.24 -12.04
C ILE A 26 7.23 -2.18 -13.12
N LEU A 27 7.37 -0.89 -12.78
CA LEU A 27 7.22 0.23 -13.71
C LEU A 27 8.15 0.08 -14.93
N LEU A 28 9.42 -0.26 -14.69
CA LEU A 28 10.39 -0.50 -15.76
C LEU A 28 10.00 -1.67 -16.68
N LYS A 29 9.39 -2.73 -16.14
CA LYS A 29 8.98 -3.91 -16.91
C LYS A 29 7.64 -3.72 -17.62
N LEU A 30 6.68 -3.01 -16.99
CA LEU A 30 5.40 -2.68 -17.61
C LEU A 30 5.55 -1.73 -18.81
N GLY A 31 6.59 -0.91 -18.84
CA GLY A 31 6.92 -0.07 -20.00
C GLY A 31 7.10 -0.83 -21.31
N ASN A 32 7.27 -2.17 -21.27
CA ASN A 32 7.35 -3.02 -22.45
C ASN A 32 5.97 -3.65 -22.78
N VAL A 33 5.14 -2.89 -23.49
CA VAL A 33 3.69 -3.11 -23.70
C VAL A 33 3.34 -4.48 -24.28
N ASN A 34 4.13 -4.99 -25.23
CA ASN A 34 3.87 -6.26 -25.93
C ASN A 34 3.95 -7.50 -25.03
N VAL A 35 4.64 -7.38 -23.89
CA VAL A 35 4.82 -8.47 -22.94
C VAL A 35 3.78 -8.43 -21.81
N SER A 36 3.28 -7.22 -21.52
CA SER A 36 2.45 -6.93 -20.36
C SER A 36 0.99 -7.37 -20.54
N SER A 37 0.35 -7.06 -21.67
CA SER A 37 -1.10 -7.28 -21.82
C SER A 37 -1.49 -8.76 -21.88
N SER A 38 -0.74 -9.58 -22.64
CA SER A 38 -1.02 -11.01 -22.76
C SER A 38 -0.81 -11.75 -21.44
N ARG A 39 0.23 -11.42 -20.66
CA ARG A 39 0.51 -12.09 -19.38
C ARG A 39 -0.41 -11.64 -18.24
N LEU A 40 -0.79 -10.36 -18.20
CA LEU A 40 -1.77 -9.85 -17.24
C LEU A 40 -3.14 -10.50 -17.43
N PHE A 41 -3.57 -10.64 -18.70
CA PHE A 41 -4.86 -11.23 -19.02
C PHE A 41 -4.89 -12.75 -18.80
N LEU A 42 -3.81 -13.46 -19.10
CA LEU A 42 -3.67 -14.92 -18.87
C LEU A 42 -3.67 -15.31 -17.37
N ARG A 43 -3.43 -14.36 -16.45
CA ARG A 43 -3.36 -14.61 -15.00
C ARG A 43 -4.38 -13.79 -14.22
N GLY A 44 -5.59 -13.69 -14.77
CA GLY A 44 -6.72 -12.92 -14.24
C GLY A 44 -6.94 -13.06 -12.73
N ASP A 45 -6.81 -14.26 -12.14
CA ASP A 45 -6.99 -14.47 -10.69
C ASP A 45 -6.00 -13.67 -9.83
N ARG A 46 -4.72 -13.63 -10.22
CA ARG A 46 -3.71 -12.85 -9.47
C ARG A 46 -3.88 -11.36 -9.69
N PHE A 47 -4.32 -10.97 -10.89
CA PHE A 47 -4.62 -9.58 -11.19
C PHE A 47 -5.85 -9.08 -10.41
N LEU A 48 -6.90 -9.89 -10.28
CA LEU A 48 -8.05 -9.61 -9.42
C LEU A 48 -7.63 -9.46 -7.96
N LYS A 49 -6.71 -10.31 -7.48
CA LYS A 49 -6.17 -10.19 -6.12
C LYS A 49 -5.37 -8.89 -5.93
N PHE A 50 -4.54 -8.51 -6.91
CA PHE A 50 -3.86 -7.21 -6.92
C PHE A 50 -4.86 -6.05 -6.86
N LEU A 51 -5.91 -6.09 -7.68
CA LEU A 51 -6.93 -5.04 -7.74
C LEU A 51 -7.72 -4.96 -6.43
N GLY A 52 -8.05 -6.11 -5.84
CA GLY A 52 -8.68 -6.21 -4.52
C GLY A 52 -7.81 -5.59 -3.42
N ASP A 53 -6.53 -5.95 -3.36
CA ASP A 53 -5.58 -5.38 -2.39
C ASP A 53 -5.46 -3.85 -2.56
N LEU A 54 -5.44 -3.36 -3.80
CA LEU A 54 -5.39 -1.92 -4.12
C LEU A 54 -6.68 -1.20 -3.71
N PHE A 55 -7.83 -1.84 -3.88
CA PHE A 55 -9.12 -1.31 -3.44
C PHE A 55 -9.18 -1.19 -1.91
N PHE A 56 -8.75 -2.22 -1.18
CA PHE A 56 -8.66 -2.17 0.28
C PHE A 56 -7.67 -1.12 0.76
N PHE A 57 -6.51 -0.98 0.11
CA PHE A 57 -5.56 0.10 0.37
C PHE A 57 -6.23 1.48 0.25
N SER A 58 -6.94 1.73 -0.85
CA SER A 58 -7.63 3.01 -1.06
C SER A 58 -8.70 3.29 -0.01
N LEU A 59 -9.48 2.26 0.36
CA LEU A 59 -10.54 2.40 1.37
C LEU A 59 -9.93 2.72 2.75
N LEU A 60 -8.84 2.04 3.12
CA LEU A 60 -8.13 2.29 4.37
C LEU A 60 -7.48 3.68 4.38
N CYS A 61 -6.94 4.16 3.26
CA CYS A 61 -6.44 5.54 3.15
C CYS A 61 -7.54 6.58 3.38
N LEU A 62 -8.75 6.32 2.89
CA LEU A 62 -9.89 7.20 3.14
C LEU A 62 -10.26 7.22 4.63
N VAL A 63 -10.33 6.05 5.27
CA VAL A 63 -10.61 5.97 6.72
C VAL A 63 -9.52 6.68 7.53
N PHE A 64 -8.26 6.48 7.17
CA PHE A 64 -7.13 7.19 7.77
C PHE A 64 -7.26 8.71 7.66
N ALA A 65 -7.60 9.22 6.47
CA ALA A 65 -7.79 10.65 6.24
C ALA A 65 -8.94 11.22 7.09
N VAL A 66 -10.06 10.48 7.20
CA VAL A 66 -11.19 10.86 8.06
C VAL A 66 -10.78 10.93 9.53
N LEU A 67 -10.01 9.95 10.02
CA LEU A 67 -9.53 9.96 11.42
C LEU A 67 -8.58 11.13 11.68
N LEU A 68 -7.68 11.45 10.76
CA LEU A 68 -6.82 12.62 10.89
C LEU A 68 -7.61 13.93 10.88
N TYR A 69 -8.66 14.02 10.07
CA TYR A 69 -9.54 15.18 10.04
C TYR A 69 -10.31 15.32 11.36
N LEU A 70 -10.83 14.22 11.91
CA LEU A 70 -11.48 14.19 13.22
C LEU A 70 -10.51 14.54 14.35
N TRP A 71 -9.26 14.08 14.27
CA TRP A 71 -8.20 14.49 15.20
C TRP A 71 -7.98 16.00 15.15
N TRP A 72 -7.89 16.59 13.96
CA TRP A 72 -7.69 18.03 13.80
C TRP A 72 -8.84 18.84 14.43
N LEU A 73 -10.09 18.37 14.30
CA LEU A 73 -11.27 19.06 14.81
C LEU A 73 -11.45 18.90 16.34
N MET A 74 -11.25 17.69 16.86
CA MET A 74 -11.54 17.34 18.27
C MET A 74 -10.31 17.36 19.17
N ASN A 75 -9.08 17.42 18.62
CA ASN A 75 -7.80 17.31 19.31
C ASN A 75 -7.67 16.08 20.24
N LEU A 76 -8.42 15.02 19.96
CA LEU A 76 -8.35 13.77 20.73
C LEU A 76 -7.23 12.86 20.22
N GLU A 77 -6.21 12.65 21.04
CA GLU A 77 -5.04 11.80 20.75
C GLU A 77 -5.38 10.38 20.24
N VAL A 78 -6.53 9.84 20.65
CA VAL A 78 -7.04 8.53 20.21
C VAL A 78 -7.19 8.46 18.69
N PHE A 79 -7.62 9.54 18.03
CA PHE A 79 -7.76 9.60 16.58
C PHE A 79 -6.41 9.62 15.85
N ARG A 80 -5.39 10.27 16.45
CA ARG A 80 -4.01 10.27 15.92
C ARG A 80 -3.40 8.88 15.94
N ILE A 81 -3.57 8.16 17.06
CA ILE A 81 -3.04 6.80 17.25
C ILE A 81 -3.77 5.80 16.35
N SER A 82 -5.11 5.81 16.35
CA SER A 82 -5.91 4.92 15.49
C SER A 82 -5.67 5.18 14.00
N GLY A 83 -5.58 6.43 13.57
CA GLY A 83 -5.19 6.79 12.21
C GLY A 83 -3.80 6.23 11.86
N GLY A 84 -2.83 6.36 12.76
CA GLY A 84 -1.51 5.76 12.60
C GLY A 84 -1.57 4.24 12.37
N LEU A 85 -2.36 3.50 13.16
CA LEU A 85 -2.52 2.05 12.97
C LEU A 85 -3.17 1.69 11.63
N ILE A 86 -4.22 2.42 11.23
CA ILE A 86 -4.89 2.20 9.93
C ILE A 86 -3.94 2.48 8.76
N SER A 87 -3.09 3.49 8.86
CA SER A 87 -2.10 3.78 7.82
C SER A 87 -1.07 2.66 7.66
N ILE A 88 -0.66 2.02 8.76
CA ILE A 88 0.23 0.85 8.72
C ILE A 88 -0.49 -0.32 8.03
N LEU A 89 -1.76 -0.56 8.37
CA LEU A 89 -2.57 -1.58 7.71
C LEU A 89 -2.68 -1.30 6.20
N ALA A 90 -2.96 -0.05 5.80
CA ALA A 90 -3.01 0.34 4.39
C ALA A 90 -1.68 0.03 3.68
N LEU A 91 -0.54 0.38 4.28
CA LEU A 91 0.79 0.07 3.73
C LEU A 91 1.02 -1.44 3.53
N THR A 92 0.51 -2.30 4.41
CA THR A 92 0.62 -3.75 4.23
C THR A 92 -0.17 -4.25 3.01
N PHE A 93 -1.37 -3.71 2.76
CA PHE A 93 -2.13 -3.98 1.55
C PHE A 93 -1.43 -3.47 0.29
N LEU A 94 -0.83 -2.28 0.34
CA LEU A 94 -0.04 -1.75 -0.78
C LEU A 94 1.16 -2.65 -1.10
N LEU A 95 1.88 -3.13 -0.09
CA LEU A 95 2.97 -4.07 -0.28
C LEU A 95 2.49 -5.41 -0.87
N SER A 96 1.36 -5.93 -0.41
CA SER A 96 0.73 -7.13 -0.98
C SER A 96 0.38 -6.93 -2.46
N ALA A 97 -0.27 -5.81 -2.79
CA ALA A 97 -0.62 -5.46 -4.16
C ALA A 97 0.64 -5.42 -5.06
N VAL A 98 1.65 -4.67 -4.64
CA VAL A 98 2.90 -4.52 -5.40
C VAL A 98 3.62 -5.87 -5.56
N ARG A 99 3.63 -6.72 -4.52
CA ARG A 99 4.21 -8.08 -4.62
C ARG A 99 3.42 -8.99 -5.56
N ASN A 100 2.09 -8.96 -5.51
CA ASN A 100 1.26 -9.76 -6.42
C ASN A 100 1.51 -9.33 -7.88
N LEU A 101 1.63 -8.02 -8.11
CA LEU A 101 1.95 -7.47 -9.41
C LEU A 101 3.37 -7.84 -9.88
N SER A 102 4.38 -7.79 -8.99
CA SER A 102 5.75 -8.22 -9.34
C SER A 102 5.80 -9.67 -9.78
N LEU A 103 5.06 -10.56 -9.09
CA LEU A 103 4.97 -11.98 -9.45
C LEU A 103 4.30 -12.22 -10.81
N ILE A 104 3.29 -11.42 -11.17
CA ILE A 104 2.64 -11.53 -12.49
C ILE A 104 3.61 -11.15 -13.60
N VAL A 105 4.41 -10.10 -13.37
CA VAL A 105 5.33 -9.53 -14.35
C VAL A 105 6.63 -10.34 -14.49
N GLU A 106 7.07 -11.03 -13.43
CA GLU A 106 8.30 -11.83 -13.43
C GLU A 106 8.16 -13.24 -13.99
N ALA A 107 6.96 -13.83 -13.93
CA ALA A 107 6.71 -15.17 -14.41
C ALA A 107 6.19 -15.21 -15.86
#